data_AF-A0A351G3I8-F1
#
_entry.id   AF-A0A351G3I8-F1
#
_cell.length_a   1.000
_cell.length_b   1.000
_cell.length_c   1.000
_cell.angle_alpha   90.00
_cell.angle_beta   90.00
_cell.angle_gamma   90.00
#
_symmetry.space_group_name_H-M   'P 1'
#
loop_
_entity.id
_entity.type
_entity.pdbx_description
1 polymer ?
#
loop_
_entity_poly.entity_id
_entity_poly.type
_entity_poly.pdbx_seq_one_letter_code
_entity_poly.pdbx_strand_id
1 'polypeptide(L)'
;MGNSRLYLLRNEQLIQLNLDHTYVQEAIDAGALTTEQARSHPHANIIRRYLGSTVDPEVDTRIRTDRNPQFSPDNQGFRLRAGDRLLLCSDGLNDMIADEVIAEELAQPDIQQSVSNLIAAANANGGKDNITVIVLEMPKNDAPADYWEALREVKPQTAFSYAGLVVMGLAILVAIIMFIFQLIN
;
A
#
# COMPACT_ATOMS: atom_id res chain seq x y z
N MET A 1 -0.43 4.10 9.11
CA MET A 1 0.42 3.34 10.06
C MET A 1 1.69 2.95 9.36
N GLY A 2 2.84 3.03 10.03
CA GLY A 2 4.14 2.79 9.41
C GLY A 2 4.60 3.92 8.49
N ASN A 3 5.57 3.59 7.64
CA ASN A 3 6.22 4.46 6.66
C ASN A 3 5.94 4.06 5.19
N SER A 4 4.99 3.15 4.96
CA SER A 4 4.42 2.96 3.63
C SER A 4 3.63 4.20 3.22
N ARG A 5 3.65 4.52 1.93
CA ARG A 5 3.10 5.77 1.40
C ARG A 5 1.98 5.54 0.42
N LEU A 6 1.09 6.52 0.38
CA LEU A 6 0.01 6.68 -0.56
C LEU A 6 0.22 8.02 -1.27
N TYR A 7 0.30 7.99 -2.59
CA TYR A 7 0.44 9.15 -3.45
C TYR A 7 -0.76 9.30 -4.38
N LEU A 8 -1.06 10.54 -4.76
CA LEU A 8 -1.97 10.91 -5.84
C LEU A 8 -1.17 11.63 -6.93
N LEU A 9 -1.21 11.11 -8.15
CA LEU A 9 -0.81 11.85 -9.35
C LEU A 9 -2.07 12.47 -9.98
N ARG A 10 -2.10 13.80 -10.03
CA ARG A 10 -3.18 14.57 -10.67
C ARG A 10 -2.57 15.76 -11.40
N ASN A 11 -2.95 15.96 -12.66
CA ASN A 11 -2.42 17.05 -13.50
C ASN A 11 -0.88 17.11 -13.47
N GLU A 12 -0.21 15.95 -13.60
CA GLU A 12 1.25 15.79 -13.54
C GLU A 12 1.89 16.16 -12.19
N GLN A 13 1.10 16.48 -11.17
CA GLN A 13 1.59 16.75 -9.82
C GLN A 13 1.42 15.52 -8.94
N LEU A 14 2.53 15.06 -8.37
CA LEU A 14 2.56 14.01 -7.38
C LEU A 14 2.37 14.61 -5.98
N ILE A 15 1.41 14.07 -5.24
CA ILE A 15 1.06 14.53 -3.89
C ILE A 15 1.06 13.31 -2.97
N GLN A 16 1.99 13.26 -2.01
CA GLN A 16 1.89 12.29 -0.92
C GLN A 16 0.67 12.64 -0.06
N LEU A 17 -0.23 11.67 0.09
CA LEU A 17 -1.53 11.82 0.76
C LEU A 17 -1.44 11.53 2.26
N ASN A 18 -0.64 10.55 2.71
CA ASN A 18 -0.50 10.19 4.13
C ASN A 18 0.84 10.65 4.72
N LEU A 19 0.89 10.75 6.06
CA LEU A 19 2.12 11.07 6.79
C LEU A 19 2.84 9.80 7.25
N ASP A 20 4.17 9.82 7.21
CA ASP A 20 5.00 8.73 7.70
C ASP A 20 5.00 8.70 9.23
N HIS A 21 4.91 7.51 9.82
CA HIS A 21 4.98 7.34 11.28
C HIS A 21 6.40 6.98 11.72
N THR A 22 7.37 7.81 11.36
CA THR A 22 8.78 7.64 11.70
C THR A 22 9.22 8.63 12.78
N TYR A 23 10.31 8.31 13.46
CA TYR A 23 10.93 9.20 14.44
C TYR A 23 11.24 10.58 13.86
N VAL A 24 11.80 10.62 12.64
CA VAL A 24 12.16 11.89 12.01
C VAL A 24 10.93 12.72 11.65
N GLN A 25 9.83 12.09 11.26
CA GLN A 25 8.59 12.79 10.98
C GLN A 25 7.99 13.38 12.27
N GLU A 26 7.96 12.63 13.38
CA GLU A 26 7.53 13.16 14.68
C GLU A 26 8.42 14.32 15.15
N ALA A 27 9.73 14.25 14.89
CA ALA A 27 10.66 15.31 15.24
C ALA A 27 10.47 16.57 14.37
N ILE A 28 10.10 16.42 13.09
CA ILE A 28 9.69 17.53 12.22
C ILE A 28 8.40 18.17 12.76
N ASP A 29 7.39 17.37 13.06
CA ASP A 29 6.10 17.85 13.58
C ASP A 29 6.28 18.62 14.91
N ALA A 30 7.26 18.22 15.73
CA ALA A 30 7.63 18.91 16.98
C ALA A 30 8.54 20.14 16.79
N GLY A 31 8.95 20.46 15.55
CA GLY A 31 9.87 21.55 15.23
C GLY A 31 11.33 21.30 15.65
N ALA A 32 11.68 20.06 16.00
CA ALA A 32 13.02 19.67 16.42
C ALA A 32 13.96 19.38 15.24
N LEU A 33 13.40 18.99 14.09
CA LEU A 33 14.13 18.79 12.84
C LEU A 33 13.48 19.56 11.69
N THR A 34 14.30 20.02 10.75
CA THR A 34 13.85 20.46 9.43
C THR A 34 13.73 19.28 8.47
N THR A 35 12.97 19.44 7.39
CA THR A 35 12.82 18.40 6.35
C THR A 35 14.18 18.04 5.72
N GLU A 36 15.06 19.01 5.55
CA GLU A 36 16.41 18.83 5.01
C GLU A 36 17.27 17.98 5.95
N GLN A 37 17.19 18.22 7.27
CA GLN A 37 17.93 17.44 8.27
C GLN A 37 17.40 16.01 8.38
N ALA A 38 16.10 15.79 8.19
CA ALA A 38 15.49 14.47 8.29
C ALA A 38 15.96 13.51 7.18
N ARG A 39 16.19 14.01 5.95
CA ARG A 39 16.53 13.20 4.77
C ARG A 39 17.79 12.34 4.94
N SER A 40 18.81 12.85 5.63
CA SER A 40 20.08 12.15 5.87
C SER A 40 20.25 11.72 7.32
N HIS A 41 19.17 11.76 8.11
CA HIS A 41 19.23 11.45 9.52
C HIS A 41 19.51 9.96 9.74
N PRO A 42 20.45 9.57 10.62
CA PRO A 42 20.80 8.15 10.85
C PRO A 42 19.63 7.28 11.28
N HIS A 43 18.60 7.89 11.86
CA HIS A 43 17.40 7.25 12.38
C HIS A 43 16.14 7.53 11.54
N ALA A 44 16.29 7.87 10.25
CA ALA A 44 15.16 8.14 9.36
C ALA A 44 14.16 6.97 9.30
N ASN A 45 14.67 5.74 9.36
CA ASN A 45 13.87 4.53 9.18
C ASN A 45 13.33 3.96 10.51
N ILE A 46 13.48 4.66 11.64
CA ILE A 46 12.90 4.21 12.91
C ILE A 46 11.39 4.46 12.90
N ILE A 47 10.61 3.38 12.75
CA ILE A 47 9.14 3.42 12.77
C ILE A 47 8.64 3.54 14.22
N ARG A 48 7.69 4.45 14.44
CA ARG A 48 7.10 4.77 15.75
C ARG A 48 5.70 4.19 15.96
N ARG A 49 4.93 4.00 14.87
CA ARG A 49 3.58 3.41 14.93
C ARG A 49 3.43 2.29 13.92
N TYR A 50 3.19 1.08 14.40
CA TYR A 50 3.04 -0.13 13.58
C TYR A 50 2.10 -1.14 14.25
N LEU A 51 1.51 -2.01 13.45
CA LEU A 51 0.63 -3.07 13.95
C LEU A 51 1.46 -4.16 14.65
N GLY A 52 0.94 -4.71 15.76
CA GLY A 52 1.66 -5.71 16.57
C GLY A 52 2.59 -5.13 17.65
N SER A 53 2.50 -3.82 17.90
CA SER A 53 3.08 -3.19 19.09
C SER A 53 2.44 -3.74 20.38
N THR A 54 3.14 -3.64 21.51
CA THR A 54 2.60 -3.99 22.84
C THR A 54 1.47 -3.06 23.29
N VAL A 55 1.38 -1.88 22.68
CA VAL A 55 0.30 -0.91 22.86
C VAL A 55 -0.41 -0.76 21.54
N ASP A 56 -1.74 -0.83 21.56
CA ASP A 56 -2.56 -0.61 20.37
C ASP A 56 -2.25 0.77 19.78
N PRO A 57 -1.81 0.81 18.52
CA PRO A 57 -1.34 2.06 17.95
C PRO A 57 -2.55 2.88 17.48
N GLU A 58 -2.52 4.18 17.75
CA GLU A 58 -3.56 5.11 17.31
C GLU A 58 -3.58 5.21 15.79
N VAL A 59 -4.77 5.04 15.19
CA VAL A 59 -4.96 5.17 13.74
C VAL A 59 -4.88 6.63 13.34
N ASP A 60 -3.88 6.97 12.53
CA ASP A 60 -3.78 8.30 11.94
C ASP A 60 -4.68 8.41 10.70
N THR A 61 -5.68 9.28 10.80
CA THR A 61 -6.61 9.61 9.72
C THR A 61 -6.28 10.95 9.07
N ARG A 62 -5.12 11.54 9.35
CA ARG A 62 -4.71 12.77 8.66
C ARG A 62 -4.31 12.45 7.23
N ILE A 63 -4.93 13.15 6.28
CA ILE A 63 -4.57 13.09 4.87
C ILE A 63 -4.31 14.51 4.36
N ARG A 64 -3.43 14.66 3.39
CA ARG A 64 -3.21 15.87 2.60
C ARG A 64 -3.84 15.69 1.21
N THR A 65 -4.36 16.75 0.61
CA THR A 65 -4.97 16.70 -0.73
C THR A 65 -4.53 17.87 -1.60
N ASP A 66 -4.90 17.87 -2.89
CA ASP A 66 -4.69 19.01 -3.79
C ASP A 66 -5.43 20.28 -3.34
N ARG A 67 -6.54 20.13 -2.60
CA ARG A 67 -7.36 21.24 -2.10
C ARG A 67 -6.91 21.76 -0.75
N ASN A 68 -6.33 20.89 0.07
CA ASN A 68 -5.81 21.25 1.38
C ASN A 68 -4.41 20.62 1.56
N PRO A 69 -3.33 21.43 1.43
CA PRO A 69 -1.96 20.95 1.49
C PRO A 69 -1.49 20.62 2.91
N GLN A 70 -2.32 20.81 3.93
CA GLN A 70 -2.00 20.41 5.30
C GLN A 70 -2.54 19.01 5.60
N PHE A 71 -1.80 18.23 6.38
CA PHE A 71 -2.29 16.96 6.91
C PHE A 71 -3.37 17.23 7.98
N SER A 72 -4.62 16.85 7.69
CA SER A 72 -5.75 17.08 8.57
C SER A 72 -6.70 15.88 8.59
N PRO A 73 -7.31 15.52 9.74
CA PRO A 73 -8.35 14.49 9.78
C PRO A 73 -9.62 14.93 9.02
N ASP A 74 -9.80 16.23 8.77
CA ASP A 74 -10.96 16.75 8.03
C ASP A 74 -10.84 16.56 6.51
N ASN A 75 -9.68 16.13 6.02
CA ASN A 75 -9.44 15.91 4.59
C ASN A 75 -9.92 14.54 4.09
N GLN A 76 -10.62 13.79 4.93
CA GLN A 76 -11.18 12.49 4.56
C GLN A 76 -12.31 12.63 3.53
N GLY A 77 -12.33 11.74 2.52
CA GLY A 77 -13.46 11.61 1.60
C GLY A 77 -13.49 12.53 0.37
N PHE A 78 -12.37 12.69 -0.35
CA PHE A 78 -12.34 13.44 -1.61
C PHE A 78 -12.66 12.55 -2.83
N ARG A 79 -13.21 13.17 -3.88
CA ARG A 79 -13.54 12.49 -5.14
C ARG A 79 -12.33 12.42 -6.07
N LEU A 80 -12.03 11.22 -6.56
CA LEU A 80 -11.09 11.01 -7.66
C LEU A 80 -11.70 11.51 -8.98
N ARG A 81 -10.85 12.07 -9.84
CA ARG A 81 -11.18 12.60 -11.16
C ARG A 81 -10.72 11.60 -12.21
N ALA A 82 -11.36 11.65 -13.36
CA ALA A 82 -10.93 10.91 -14.54
C ALA A 82 -9.43 11.13 -14.80
N GLY A 83 -8.67 10.04 -14.94
CA GLY A 83 -7.23 10.07 -15.18
C GLY A 83 -6.35 10.26 -13.94
N ASP A 84 -6.92 10.43 -12.73
CA ASP A 84 -6.12 10.36 -11.50
C ASP A 84 -5.46 8.98 -11.36
N ARG A 85 -4.23 8.96 -10.85
CA ARG A 85 -3.56 7.73 -10.43
C ARG A 85 -3.21 7.77 -8.95
N LEU A 86 -3.51 6.68 -8.26
CA LEU A 86 -3.04 6.45 -6.90
C LEU A 86 -1.91 5.44 -6.92
N LEU A 87 -0.87 5.71 -6.13
CA LEU A 87 0.21 4.76 -5.86
C LEU A 87 0.24 4.46 -4.38
N LEU A 88 0.14 3.19 -4.01
CA LEU A 88 0.53 2.70 -2.69
C LEU A 88 1.87 2.02 -2.82
N CYS A 89 2.82 2.34 -1.95
CA CYS A 89 4.14 1.72 -1.98
C CYS A 89 4.71 1.45 -0.59
N SER A 90 5.56 0.43 -0.48
CA SER A 90 6.47 0.29 0.65
C SER A 90 7.62 1.30 0.56
N ASP A 91 8.31 1.47 1.68
CA ASP A 91 9.56 2.23 1.81
C ASP A 91 10.67 1.73 0.88
N GLY A 92 10.67 0.43 0.54
CA GLY A 92 11.55 -0.11 -0.50
C GLY A 92 11.48 0.61 -1.85
N LEU A 93 10.38 1.31 -2.16
CA LEU A 93 10.30 2.20 -3.33
C LEU A 93 10.83 3.61 -3.01
N ASN A 94 10.18 4.33 -2.10
CA ASN A 94 10.42 5.77 -1.87
C ASN A 94 11.76 6.08 -1.20
N ASP A 95 12.44 5.09 -0.62
CA ASP A 95 13.81 5.26 -0.13
C ASP A 95 14.84 5.14 -1.26
N MET A 96 14.50 4.45 -2.36
CA MET A 96 15.41 4.18 -3.48
C MET A 96 15.28 5.20 -4.61
N ILE A 97 14.09 5.78 -4.82
CA ILE A 97 13.83 6.76 -5.88
C ILE A 97 13.12 7.99 -5.34
N ALA A 98 13.46 9.15 -5.91
CA ALA A 98 12.86 10.42 -5.53
C ALA A 98 11.43 10.57 -6.06
N ASP A 99 10.64 11.43 -5.41
CA ASP A 99 9.25 11.72 -5.77
C ASP A 99 9.11 12.19 -7.23
N GLU A 100 10.10 12.91 -7.77
CA GLU A 100 10.10 13.35 -9.17
C GLU A 100 10.15 12.16 -10.14
N VAL A 101 10.99 11.16 -9.86
CA VAL A 101 11.08 9.93 -10.66
C VAL A 101 9.79 9.13 -10.54
N ILE A 102 9.21 9.06 -9.34
CA ILE A 102 7.90 8.42 -9.14
C ILE A 102 6.84 9.11 -10.01
N ALA A 103 6.83 10.45 -10.04
CA ALA A 103 5.87 11.23 -10.84
C ALA A 103 6.02 10.96 -12.35
N GLU A 104 7.26 10.94 -12.85
CA GLU A 104 7.58 10.67 -14.26
C GLU A 104 7.12 9.27 -14.69
N GLU A 105 7.41 8.26 -13.87
CA GLU A 105 7.02 6.88 -14.18
C GLU A 105 5.51 6.66 -14.05
N LEU A 106 4.86 7.29 -13.06
CA LEU A 106 3.41 7.25 -12.94
C LEU A 106 2.68 8.04 -14.03
N ALA A 107 3.34 8.93 -14.77
CA ALA A 107 2.73 9.66 -15.87
C ALA A 107 2.67 8.86 -17.17
N GLN A 108 3.34 7.69 -17.25
CA GLN A 108 3.40 6.89 -18.47
C GLN A 108 2.02 6.37 -18.87
N PRO A 109 1.64 6.36 -20.17
CA PRO A 109 0.29 5.97 -20.58
C PRO A 109 -0.14 4.57 -20.14
N ASP A 110 0.78 3.61 -20.12
CA ASP A 110 0.53 2.24 -19.69
C ASP A 110 0.82 2.06 -18.19
N ILE A 111 -0.23 1.72 -17.43
CA ILE A 111 -0.16 1.47 -16.00
C ILE A 111 0.72 0.26 -15.65
N GLN A 112 0.73 -0.79 -16.47
CA GLN A 112 1.55 -1.99 -16.23
C GLN A 112 3.03 -1.67 -16.45
N GLN A 113 3.32 -0.90 -17.49
CA GLN A 113 4.67 -0.40 -17.72
C GLN A 113 5.12 0.53 -16.59
N SER A 114 4.23 1.41 -16.11
CA SER A 114 4.51 2.31 -14.97
C SER A 114 4.94 1.52 -13.74
N VAL A 115 4.19 0.47 -13.37
CA VAL A 115 4.54 -0.44 -12.26
C VAL A 115 5.91 -1.09 -12.48
N SER A 116 6.15 -1.61 -13.67
CA SER A 116 7.41 -2.29 -14.00
C SER A 116 8.61 -1.35 -13.92
N ASN A 117 8.46 -0.12 -14.41
CA ASN A 117 9.51 0.89 -14.38
C ASN A 117 9.81 1.36 -12.96
N LEU A 118 8.79 1.59 -12.12
CA LEU A 118 8.97 1.94 -10.71
C LEU A 118 9.82 0.90 -9.97
N ILE A 119 9.51 -0.39 -10.17
CA ILE A 119 10.27 -1.50 -9.57
C ILE A 119 11.70 -1.54 -10.14
N ALA A 120 11.85 -1.40 -11.46
CA ALA A 120 13.17 -1.41 -12.11
C ALA A 120 14.05 -0.26 -11.64
N ALA A 121 13.50 0.95 -11.51
CA ALA A 121 14.21 2.14 -11.06
C ALA A 121 14.68 2.00 -9.60
N ALA A 122 13.83 1.47 -8.70
CA ALA A 122 14.23 1.19 -7.32
C ALA A 122 15.33 0.12 -7.23
N ASN A 123 15.24 -0.95 -8.01
CA ASN A 123 16.29 -1.96 -8.09
C ASN A 123 17.61 -1.40 -8.64
N ALA A 124 17.56 -0.53 -9.65
CA ALA A 124 18.74 0.12 -10.21
C ALA A 124 19.45 1.04 -9.20
N ASN A 125 18.71 1.58 -8.22
CA ASN A 125 19.25 2.39 -7.12
C ASN A 125 19.70 1.55 -5.90
N GLY A 126 19.77 0.23 -6.07
CA GLY A 126 20.39 -0.70 -5.12
C GLY A 126 19.45 -1.72 -4.51
N GLY A 127 18.13 -1.54 -4.60
CA GLY A 127 17.13 -2.54 -4.19
C GLY A 127 17.35 -3.10 -2.78
N LYS A 128 17.61 -2.21 -1.81
CA LYS A 128 18.06 -2.60 -0.46
C LYS A 128 16.98 -3.23 0.42
N ASP A 129 15.71 -3.11 0.01
CA ASP A 129 14.57 -3.64 0.72
C ASP A 129 13.53 -4.22 -0.25
N ASN A 130 12.51 -4.88 0.28
CA ASN A 130 11.39 -5.42 -0.48
C ASN A 130 10.55 -4.28 -1.07
N ILE A 131 10.45 -4.29 -2.40
CA ILE A 131 9.68 -3.30 -3.16
C ILE A 131 8.29 -3.85 -3.40
N THR A 132 7.27 -3.19 -2.85
CA THR A 132 5.87 -3.46 -3.15
C THR A 132 5.21 -2.20 -3.66
N VAL A 133 4.51 -2.30 -4.79
CA VAL A 133 3.76 -1.18 -5.38
C VAL A 133 2.37 -1.64 -5.82
N ILE A 134 1.39 -0.76 -5.66
CA ILE A 134 0.03 -0.93 -6.20
C ILE A 134 -0.34 0.39 -6.86
N VAL A 135 -0.67 0.35 -8.15
CA VAL A 135 -1.14 1.52 -8.88
C VAL A 135 -2.61 1.32 -9.23
N LEU A 136 -3.44 2.31 -8.90
CA LEU A 136 -4.84 2.38 -9.30
C LEU A 136 -5.03 3.56 -10.23
N GLU A 137 -5.65 3.36 -11.39
CA GLU A 137 -6.01 4.43 -12.31
C GLU A 137 -7.51 4.62 -12.33
N MET A 138 -7.95 5.87 -12.17
CA MET A 138 -9.34 6.24 -12.39
C MET A 138 -9.60 6.31 -13.90
N PRO A 139 -10.58 5.54 -14.43
CA PRO A 139 -10.89 5.55 -15.84
C PRO A 139 -11.13 6.97 -16.37
N LYS A 140 -10.59 7.27 -17.56
CA LYS A 140 -10.76 8.59 -18.21
C LYS A 140 -12.19 8.83 -18.71
N ASN A 141 -12.92 7.74 -18.97
CA ASN A 141 -14.32 7.76 -19.33
C ASN A 141 -15.16 7.39 -18.10
N ASP A 142 -16.41 7.86 -18.06
CA ASP A 142 -17.35 7.39 -17.04
C ASP A 142 -17.42 5.85 -17.09
N ALA A 143 -17.44 5.24 -15.91
CA ALA A 143 -17.69 3.81 -15.81
C ALA A 143 -19.05 3.52 -16.51
N PRO A 144 -19.14 2.46 -17.33
CA PRO A 144 -20.41 2.00 -17.86
C PRO A 144 -21.45 1.93 -16.73
N ALA A 145 -22.69 2.32 -17.00
CA ALA A 145 -23.73 2.45 -15.96
C ALA A 145 -23.95 1.14 -15.16
N ASP A 146 -23.61 0.01 -15.76
CA ASP A 146 -23.68 -1.36 -15.25
C ASP A 146 -22.38 -1.84 -14.55
N TYR A 147 -21.30 -1.05 -14.51
CA TYR A 147 -20.01 -1.47 -13.95
C TYR A 147 -20.09 -1.93 -12.49
N TRP A 148 -20.85 -1.23 -11.65
CA TRP A 148 -21.07 -1.60 -10.25
C TRP A 148 -22.03 -2.78 -10.06
N GLU A 149 -22.85 -3.09 -11.07
CA GLU A 149 -23.66 -4.32 -11.12
C GLU A 149 -22.78 -5.51 -11.49
N ALA A 150 -21.93 -5.37 -12.51
CA ALA A 150 -20.97 -6.38 -12.93
C ALA A 150 -20.00 -6.78 -11.80
N LEU A 151 -19.53 -5.82 -10.98
CA LEU A 151 -18.67 -6.11 -9.82
C LEU A 151 -19.39 -6.83 -8.67
N ARG A 152 -20.70 -6.64 -8.51
CA ARG A 152 -21.51 -7.40 -7.54
C ARG A 152 -21.68 -8.86 -7.95
N GLU A 153 -21.59 -9.16 -9.24
CA GLU A 153 -21.64 -10.54 -9.77
C GLU A 153 -20.30 -11.27 -9.74
N VAL A 154 -19.19 -10.60 -9.42
CA VAL A 154 -17.89 -11.25 -9.21
C VAL A 154 -17.99 -12.10 -7.95
N LYS A 155 -18.41 -13.35 -8.13
CA LYS A 155 -18.47 -14.34 -7.05
C LYS A 155 -17.07 -14.46 -6.44
N PRO A 156 -16.92 -14.40 -5.11
CA PRO A 156 -15.65 -14.66 -4.47
C PRO A 156 -15.15 -16.00 -5.00
N GLN A 157 -13.91 -16.02 -5.45
CA GLN A 157 -13.31 -17.15 -6.14
C GLN A 157 -13.39 -18.39 -5.23
N THR A 158 -14.41 -19.20 -5.48
CA THR A 158 -14.80 -20.39 -4.71
C THR A 158 -13.74 -21.49 -4.76
N ALA A 159 -12.68 -21.31 -5.57
CA ALA A 159 -11.52 -22.19 -5.63
C ALA A 159 -10.81 -22.34 -4.27
N PHE A 160 -10.70 -21.27 -3.47
CA PHE A 160 -10.08 -21.35 -2.15
C PHE A 160 -10.93 -22.13 -1.13
N SER A 161 -12.27 -22.08 -1.25
CA SER A 161 -13.16 -22.81 -0.32
C SER A 161 -13.14 -24.33 -0.53
N TYR A 162 -13.02 -24.81 -1.77
CA TYR A 162 -13.03 -26.27 -2.04
C TYR A 162 -11.70 -26.93 -1.71
N ALA A 163 -10.56 -26.27 -2.00
CA ALA A 163 -9.25 -26.81 -1.65
C ALA A 163 -9.09 -27.01 -0.13
N GLY A 164 -9.56 -26.05 0.69
CA GLY A 164 -9.55 -26.17 2.14
C GLY A 164 -10.41 -27.31 2.68
N LEU A 165 -11.60 -27.52 2.11
CA LEU A 165 -12.50 -28.62 2.49
C LEU A 165 -11.90 -30.00 2.16
N VAL A 166 -11.20 -30.13 1.02
CA VAL A 166 -10.54 -31.38 0.62
C VAL A 166 -9.38 -31.71 1.55
N VAL A 167 -8.55 -30.72 1.90
CA VAL A 167 -7.42 -30.91 2.84
C VAL A 167 -7.93 -31.31 4.23
N MET A 168 -8.98 -30.66 4.73
CA MET A 168 -9.59 -31.01 6.01
C MET A 168 -10.19 -32.42 6.00
N GLY A 169 -10.87 -32.80 4.91
CA GLY A 169 -11.42 -34.16 4.76
C GLY A 169 -10.34 -35.24 4.76
N LEU A 170 -9.22 -35.02 4.06
CA LEU A 170 -8.08 -35.94 4.06
C LEU A 170 -7.44 -36.07 5.45
N ALA A 171 -7.28 -34.96 6.18
CA ALA A 171 -6.74 -34.98 7.54
C ALA A 171 -7.61 -35.79 8.51
N ILE A 172 -8.94 -35.63 8.43
CA ILE A 172 -9.90 -36.41 9.24
C ILE A 172 -9.81 -37.90 8.89
N LEU A 173 -9.75 -38.24 7.59
CA LEU A 173 -9.63 -39.63 7.15
C LEU A 173 -8.35 -40.28 7.69
N VAL A 174 -7.20 -39.58 7.61
CA VAL A 174 -5.93 -40.06 8.16
C VAL A 174 -6.01 -40.27 9.67
N ALA A 175 -6.62 -39.32 10.40
CA ALA A 175 -6.80 -39.45 11.85
C ALA A 175 -7.66 -40.67 12.23
N ILE A 176 -8.75 -40.93 11.49
CA ILE A 176 -9.60 -42.10 11.68
C ILE A 176 -8.82 -43.40 11.41
N ILE A 177 -8.05 -43.46 10.32
CA ILE A 177 -7.22 -44.63 9.99
C ILE A 177 -6.20 -44.90 11.10
N MET A 178 -5.51 -43.87 11.60
CA MET A 178 -4.55 -44.02 12.70
C MET A 178 -5.21 -44.50 13.99
N PHE A 179 -6.40 -43.99 14.32
CA PHE A 179 -7.15 -44.41 15.49
C PHE A 179 -7.60 -45.87 15.40
N ILE A 180 -8.09 -46.31 14.23
CA ILE A 180 -8.44 -47.71 13.99
C ILE A 180 -7.21 -48.61 14.11
N PHE A 181 -6.04 -48.17 13.59
CA PHE A 181 -4.80 -48.94 13.68
C PHE A 181 -4.31 -49.10 15.14
N GLN A 182 -4.53 -48.08 15.99
CA GLN A 182 -4.26 -48.17 17.44
C GLN A 182 -5.23 -49.07 18.21
N LEU A 183 -6.42 -49.34 17.68
CA LEU A 183 -7.39 -50.25 18.31
C LEU A 183 -7.17 -51.72 17.93
N ILE A 184 -6.46 -51.97 16.83
CA ILE A 184 -6.23 -53.32 16.27
C ILE A 184 -4.85 -53.89 16.67
N ASN A 185 -3.90 -53.04 17.07
CA ASN A 185 -2.60 -53.43 17.65
C ASN A 185 -2.58 -53.25 19.16
#